data_AF-A0A848EP41-F1
#
_entry.id   AF-A0A848EP41-F1
#
_cell.length_a   1.000
_cell.length_b   1.000
_cell.length_c   1.000
_cell.angle_alpha   90.00
_cell.angle_beta   90.00
_cell.angle_gamma   90.00
#
_symmetry.space_group_name_H-M   'P 1'
#
loop_
_entity.id
_entity.type
_entity.pdbx_description
1 polymer ?
#
loop_
_entity_poly.entity_id
_entity_poly.type
_entity_poly.pdbx_seq_one_letter_code
_entity_poly.pdbx_strand_id
1 'polypeptide(L)' 'MKNPLIKKCPNHNNYTLEDSCEGEDTLPARPPKFSHPDRHGKYRRKTKKEVE' A
#
# COMPACT_ATOMS: atom_id res chain seq x y z
N MET A 1 -4.76 21.01 9.69
CA MET A 1 -3.80 20.88 8.57
C MET A 1 -3.77 19.43 8.14
N LYS A 2 -4.32 19.07 6.97
CA LYS A 2 -4.15 17.72 6.41
C LYS A 2 -2.74 17.65 5.85
N ASN A 3 -1.93 16.71 6.33
CA ASN A 3 -0.61 16.44 5.75
C ASN A 3 -0.80 15.28 4.75
N PRO A 4 -0.92 15.54 3.44
CA PRO A 4 -1.23 14.49 2.49
C PRO A 4 -0.06 13.50 2.44
N LEU A 5 -0.36 12.22 2.68
CA LEU A 5 0.65 11.18 2.47
C LEU A 5 0.95 11.07 0.98
N ILE A 6 2.22 11.00 0.61
CA ILE A 6 2.64 10.77 -0.78
C ILE A 6 2.07 9.43 -1.25
N LYS A 7 1.42 9.44 -2.41
CA LYS A 7 0.84 8.27 -3.06
C LYS A 7 1.56 7.93 -4.34
N LYS A 8 1.34 6.73 -4.83
CA LYS A 8 1.92 6.19 -6.06
C LYS A 8 0.85 5.42 -6.83
N CYS A 9 0.78 5.65 -8.13
CA CYS A 9 -0.04 4.86 -9.04
C CYS A 9 0.61 3.46 -9.22
N PRO A 10 -0.11 2.36 -8.98
CA PRO A 10 0.44 1.01 -9.16
C PRO A 10 0.71 0.66 -10.63
N ASN A 11 0.01 1.27 -11.58
CA ASN A 11 0.12 1.00 -13.02
C ASN A 11 1.24 1.84 -13.68
N HIS A 12 1.18 3.16 -13.54
CA HIS A 12 2.11 4.11 -14.19
C HIS A 12 3.38 4.40 -13.38
N ASN A 13 3.47 3.97 -12.13
CA ASN A 13 4.56 4.27 -11.19
C ASN A 13 4.82 5.76 -10.90
N ASN A 14 3.93 6.66 -11.32
CA ASN A 14 3.99 8.09 -11.02
C ASN A 14 3.60 8.38 -9.56
N TYR A 15 4.27 9.35 -8.94
CA TYR A 15 3.94 9.84 -7.62
C TYR A 15 2.93 10.98 -7.72
N THR A 16 1.97 11.01 -6.80
CA THR A 16 0.95 12.06 -6.74
C THR A 16 0.46 12.27 -5.31
N LEU A 17 -0.20 13.41 -5.08
CA LEU A 17 -0.96 13.69 -3.85
C LEU A 17 -2.46 13.49 -4.04
N GLU A 18 -2.90 13.24 -5.27
CA GLU A 18 -4.29 13.00 -5.64
C GLU A 18 -4.70 11.56 -5.31
N ASP A 19 -5.99 11.38 -5.06
CA ASP A 19 -6.57 10.07 -4.72
C ASP A 19 -6.74 9.15 -5.93
N SER A 20 -6.76 9.70 -7.15
CA SER A 20 -6.92 8.96 -8.40
C SER A 20 -5.86 9.40 -9.42
N CYS A 21 -5.35 8.45 -10.20
CA CYS A 21 -4.48 8.67 -11.35
C CYS A 21 -5.16 8.03 -12.56
N GLU A 22 -5.60 8.85 -13.51
CA GLU A 22 -6.20 8.38 -14.78
C GLU A 22 -7.37 7.40 -14.60
N GLY A 23 -8.12 7.52 -13.51
CA GLY A 23 -9.28 6.68 -13.18
C GLY A 23 -8.97 5.48 -12.28
N GLU A 24 -7.72 5.27 -11.90
CA GLU A 24 -7.32 4.26 -10.90
C GLU A 24 -6.99 4.90 -9.55
N ASP A 25 -7.39 4.24 -8.46
CA ASP A 25 -7.07 4.68 -7.11
C ASP A 25 -5.57 4.61 -6.82
N THR A 26 -5.03 5.69 -6.26
CA THR A 26 -3.62 5.77 -5.90
C THR A 26 -3.38 5.18 -4.51
N LEU A 27 -2.27 4.45 -4.37
CA LEU A 27 -1.93 3.78 -3.12
C LEU A 27 -0.88 4.56 -2.33
N PRO A 28 -0.85 4.43 -1.00
CA PRO A 28 0.23 5.01 -0.19
C PRO A 28 1.60 4.53 -0.70
N ALA A 29 2.51 5.45 -0.98
CA ALA A 29 3.84 5.09 -1.49
C ALA A 29 4.70 4.39 -0.42
N ARG A 30 4.42 4.65 0.85
CA ARG A 30 5.18 4.08 1.98
C ARG A 30 4.73 2.65 2.25
N PRO A 31 5.66 1.73 2.50
CA PRO A 31 5.30 0.37 2.89
C PRO A 31 4.60 0.35 4.26
N PRO A 32 3.86 -0.72 4.58
CA PRO A 32 3.35 -0.97 5.91
C PRO A 32 4.48 -0.96 6.94
N LYS A 33 4.22 -0.43 8.14
CA LYS A 33 5.21 -0.42 9.21
C LYS A 33 5.54 -1.84 9.66
N PHE A 34 6.82 -2.13 9.79
CA PHE A 34 7.28 -3.35 10.44
C PHE A 34 7.11 -3.28 11.95
N SER A 35 6.76 -4.41 12.58
CA SER A 35 6.76 -4.55 14.03
C SER A 35 7.23 -5.95 14.40
N HIS A 36 8.11 -6.06 15.40
CA HIS A 36 8.64 -7.35 15.86
C HIS A 36 7.53 -8.36 16.24
N PRO A 37 6.44 -7.96 16.94
CA PRO A 37 5.37 -8.91 17.28
C PRO A 37 4.55 -9.42 16.09
N ASP A 38 4.57 -8.72 14.93
CA ASP A 38 3.85 -9.05 13.70
C ASP A 38 2.46 -9.70 13.93
N ARG A 39 1.54 -8.94 14.55
CA ARG A 39 0.22 -9.44 15.02
C ARG A 39 -0.54 -10.25 13.97
N HIS A 40 -0.40 -9.92 12.68
CA HIS A 40 -1.13 -10.57 11.58
C HIS A 40 -0.25 -11.48 10.70
N GLY A 41 0.99 -11.75 11.10
CA GLY A 41 1.97 -12.50 10.31
C GLY A 41 1.56 -13.92 9.96
N LYS A 42 0.86 -14.61 10.87
CA LYS A 42 0.35 -15.98 10.62
C LYS A 42 -0.65 -15.99 9.46
N TYR A 43 -1.60 -15.06 9.47
CA TYR A 43 -2.64 -14.94 8.45
C TYR A 43 -2.05 -14.51 7.11
N ARG A 44 -1.23 -13.45 7.11
CA ARG A 44 -0.55 -12.95 5.90
C ARG A 44 0.24 -14.05 5.17
N ARG A 45 0.95 -14.91 5.92
CA ARG A 45 1.69 -16.05 5.35
C ARG A 45 0.80 -17.16 4.82
N LYS A 46 -0.31 -17.48 5.50
CA LYS A 46 -1.28 -18.49 5.04
C LYS A 46 -1.92 -18.07 3.72
N THR A 47 -2.41 -16.83 3.65
CA THR A 47 -3.04 -16.29 2.43
C THR A 47 -2.07 -16.26 1.26
N LYS A 48 -0.81 -15.85 1.46
CA LYS A 48 0.20 -15.87 0.37
C LYS A 48 0.39 -17.27 -0.21
N LYS A 49 0.42 -18.31 0.63
CA LYS A 49 0.52 -19.71 0.18
C LYS A 49 -0.72 -20.24 -0.54
N GLU A 50 -1.89 -19.65 -0.32
CA GLU A 50 -3.13 -20.05 -1.00
C GLU A 50 -3.29 -19.37 -2.36
N VAL A 51 -2.64 -18.21 -2.55
CA VAL A 51 -2.65 -17.42 -3.80
C VAL A 51 -1.49 -17.79 -4.74
N GLU A 52 -0.36 -18.27 -4.20
CA GLU A 52 0.77 -18.81 -4.97
C GLU A 52 0.47 -20.22 -5.50
#